data_AF-A0A9E5TMH9-F1
#
_entry.id   AF-A0A9E5TMH9-F1
#
_cell.length_a   1.000
_cell.length_b   1.000
_cell.length_c   1.000
_cell.angle_alpha   90.00
_cell.angle_beta   90.00
_cell.angle_gamma   90.00
#
_symmetry.space_group_name_H-M   'P 1'
#
loop_
_entity.id
_entity.type
_entity.pdbx_description
1 polymer ?
#
loop_
_entity_poly.entity_id
_entity_poly.type
_entity_poly.pdbx_seq_one_letter_code
_entity_poly.pdbx_strand_id
1 'polypeptide(L)'
;MDRPNRFLGVVEVQGSAEMCFIPNPGRMHELMAPGTRVYLLEKRGEHRKTRYDMVLVDHRGVLVGVDSRLPNTLFAEAVDAGRLRGFRGCSVERSEPVFQDSRLDLVLSDGEGQVMVETKSCTLVMEGVALFPDAPTKRGARHMRTLVKALEGGRAAVVFVIQRGDAHEFKPNDGTDPVFG
;
A
#
# COMPACT_ATOMS: atom_id res chain seq x y z
N MET A 1 11.84 -18.95 3.44
CA MET A 1 10.88 -18.43 2.46
C MET A 1 11.62 -18.21 1.16
N ASP A 2 11.00 -18.56 0.03
CA ASP A 2 11.44 -18.20 -1.31
C ASP A 2 10.38 -17.32 -1.98
N ARG A 3 10.78 -16.43 -2.88
CA ARG A 3 9.89 -15.54 -3.65
C ARG A 3 10.19 -15.65 -5.14
N PRO A 4 9.70 -16.71 -5.82
CA PRO A 4 10.01 -16.96 -7.23
C PRO A 4 9.66 -15.82 -8.18
N ASN A 5 8.64 -15.04 -7.83
CA ASN A 5 8.30 -13.81 -8.54
C ASN A 5 7.56 -12.83 -7.61
N ARG A 6 7.27 -11.63 -8.12
CA ARG A 6 6.67 -10.55 -7.31
C ARG A 6 5.32 -10.91 -6.65
N PHE A 7 4.61 -11.93 -7.12
CA PHE A 7 3.28 -12.30 -6.62
C PHE A 7 3.22 -13.71 -6.00
N LEU A 8 4.31 -14.47 -5.99
CA LEU A 8 4.34 -15.84 -5.49
C LEU A 8 5.42 -15.98 -4.42
N GLY A 9 5.04 -16.54 -3.27
CA GLY A 9 5.93 -16.97 -2.22
C GLY A 9 5.82 -18.47 -1.97
N VAL A 10 6.93 -19.08 -1.56
CA VAL A 10 6.97 -20.45 -1.05
C VAL A 10 7.39 -20.38 0.42
N VAL A 11 6.52 -20.90 1.27
CA VAL A 11 6.61 -20.78 2.73
C VAL A 11 6.42 -22.15 3.37
N GLU A 12 6.95 -22.34 4.57
CA GLU A 12 6.75 -23.57 5.32
C GLU A 12 5.54 -23.42 6.23
N VAL A 13 4.58 -24.35 6.13
CA VAL A 13 3.40 -24.43 6.98
C VAL A 13 3.35 -25.84 7.56
N GLN A 14 3.49 -25.96 8.89
CA GLN A 14 3.44 -27.26 9.58
C GLN A 14 4.43 -28.30 8.98
N GLY A 15 5.64 -27.86 8.62
CA GLY A 15 6.68 -28.72 8.02
C GLY A 15 6.51 -29.04 6.54
N SER A 16 5.48 -28.48 5.87
CA SER A 16 5.26 -28.65 4.43
C SER A 16 5.48 -27.36 3.66
N ALA A 17 6.12 -27.45 2.50
CA ALA A 17 6.27 -26.31 1.59
C ALA A 17 4.94 -26.00 0.90
N GLU A 18 4.46 -24.78 1.06
CA GLU A 18 3.18 -24.30 0.55
C GLU A 18 3.36 -23.03 -0.29
N MET A 19 2.54 -22.89 -1.33
CA MET A 19 2.51 -21.69 -2.16
C MET A 19 1.52 -20.66 -1.60
N CYS A 20 1.96 -19.41 -1.46
CA CYS A 20 1.11 -18.28 -1.10
C CYS A 20 1.17 -17.17 -2.15
N PHE A 21 0.05 -16.49 -2.35
CA PHE A 21 0.00 -15.25 -3.13
C PHE A 21 0.50 -14.08 -2.29
N ILE A 22 1.35 -13.25 -2.88
CA ILE A 22 1.86 -12.03 -2.28
C ILE A 22 1.14 -10.84 -2.95
N PRO A 23 0.13 -10.23 -2.31
CA PRO A 23 -0.64 -9.13 -2.87
C PRO A 23 0.13 -7.79 -2.87
N ASN A 24 1.39 -7.79 -3.31
CA ASN A 24 2.24 -6.61 -3.35
C ASN A 24 3.31 -6.71 -4.43
N PRO A 25 3.31 -5.80 -5.43
CA PRO A 25 4.29 -5.81 -6.49
C PRO A 25 5.67 -5.26 -6.07
N GLY A 26 5.79 -4.65 -4.89
CA GLY A 26 7.01 -4.08 -4.33
C GLY A 26 8.10 -5.12 -4.11
N ARG A 27 9.35 -4.65 -3.99
CA ARG A 27 10.53 -5.51 -3.87
C ARG A 27 10.61 -6.20 -2.51
N MET A 28 10.26 -5.50 -1.44
CA MET A 28 10.17 -6.05 -0.07
C MET A 28 11.37 -6.93 0.32
N HIS A 29 12.58 -6.61 -0.13
CA HIS A 29 13.75 -7.49 0.01
C HIS A 29 14.08 -7.76 1.48
N GLU A 30 13.98 -6.72 2.31
CA GLU A 30 14.19 -6.72 3.76
C GLU A 30 13.12 -7.51 4.54
N LEU A 31 11.95 -7.73 3.95
CA LEU A 31 10.85 -8.49 4.55
C LEU A 31 10.92 -9.98 4.18
N MET A 32 11.52 -10.34 3.05
CA MET A 32 11.42 -11.68 2.48
C MET A 32 12.67 -12.55 2.71
N ALA A 33 13.40 -12.30 3.80
CA ALA A 33 14.59 -13.09 4.14
C ALA A 33 14.23 -14.57 4.49
N PRO A 34 15.13 -15.53 4.21
CA PRO A 34 14.98 -16.89 4.71
C PRO A 34 14.82 -16.93 6.24
N GLY A 35 13.92 -17.78 6.73
CA GLY A 35 13.61 -17.89 8.16
C GLY A 35 12.61 -16.84 8.69
N THR A 36 12.24 -15.84 7.91
CA THR A 36 11.23 -14.85 8.32
C THR A 36 9.87 -15.52 8.57
N ARG A 37 9.27 -15.24 9.73
CA ARG A 37 7.91 -15.67 10.05
C ARG A 37 6.91 -14.84 9.26
N VAL A 38 5.92 -15.51 8.69
CA VAL A 38 4.86 -14.89 7.91
C VAL A 38 3.50 -15.37 8.39
N TYR A 39 2.49 -14.55 8.20
CA TYR A 39 1.12 -14.85 8.54
C TYR A 39 0.31 -14.95 7.26
N LEU A 40 -0.45 -16.04 7.17
CA LEU A 40 -1.19 -16.43 5.99
C LEU A 40 -2.68 -16.38 6.29
N LEU A 41 -3.46 -15.91 5.33
CA LEU A 41 -4.89 -16.06 5.31
C LEU A 41 -5.25 -17.17 4.32
N GLU A 42 -5.92 -18.22 4.79
CA GLU A 42 -6.43 -19.26 3.91
C GLU A 42 -7.56 -18.70 3.03
N LYS A 43 -7.39 -18.80 1.71
CA LYS A 43 -8.39 -18.42 0.71
C LYS A 43 -8.46 -19.47 -0.38
N ARG A 44 -9.58 -20.17 -0.43
CA ARG A 44 -9.89 -21.15 -1.46
C ARG A 44 -10.78 -20.52 -2.54
N GLY A 45 -10.62 -20.95 -3.77
CA GLY A 45 -11.45 -20.53 -4.90
C GLY A 45 -11.18 -21.40 -6.11
N GLU A 46 -12.20 -21.61 -6.93
CA GLU A 46 -12.18 -22.55 -8.07
C GLU A 46 -11.07 -22.25 -9.09
N HIS A 47 -10.67 -20.97 -9.23
CA HIS A 47 -9.62 -20.53 -10.15
C HIS A 47 -8.32 -20.11 -9.46
N ARG A 48 -8.18 -20.35 -8.16
CA ARG A 48 -6.98 -19.94 -7.41
C ARG A 48 -5.89 -21.00 -7.51
N LYS A 49 -4.69 -20.57 -7.92
CA LYS A 49 -3.48 -21.42 -7.92
C LYS A 49 -2.84 -21.58 -6.54
N THR A 50 -3.09 -20.65 -5.62
CA THR A 50 -2.53 -20.66 -4.26
C THR A 50 -3.63 -20.75 -3.22
N ARG A 51 -3.38 -21.56 -2.18
CA ARG A 51 -4.29 -21.76 -1.04
C ARG A 51 -4.28 -20.58 -0.06
N TYR A 52 -3.21 -19.80 -0.03
CA TYR A 52 -2.98 -18.74 0.94
C TYR A 52 -2.73 -17.39 0.28
N ASP A 53 -3.18 -16.31 0.93
CA ASP A 53 -2.66 -14.95 0.75
C ASP A 53 -1.70 -14.67 1.92
N MET A 54 -0.52 -14.12 1.64
CA MET A 54 0.33 -13.54 2.69
C MET A 54 -0.24 -12.20 3.13
N VAL A 55 -0.47 -12.04 4.43
CA VAL A 55 -1.09 -10.83 5.00
C VAL A 55 -0.14 -10.03 5.88
N LEU A 56 0.70 -10.70 6.67
CA LEU A 56 1.70 -10.05 7.52
C LEU A 56 3.06 -10.75 7.39
N VAL A 57 4.10 -9.97 7.62
CA VAL A 57 5.47 -10.45 7.79
C VAL A 57 5.99 -9.96 9.13
N ASP A 58 6.63 -10.86 9.90
CA ASP A 58 7.34 -10.50 11.13
C ASP A 58 8.75 -10.03 10.78
N HIS A 59 8.93 -8.70 10.76
CA HIS A 59 10.24 -8.09 10.57
C HIS A 59 10.85 -7.74 11.93
N ARG A 60 11.64 -8.67 12.49
CA ARG A 60 12.38 -8.47 13.75
C ARG A 60 11.47 -8.11 14.93
N GLY A 61 10.31 -8.76 15.04
CA GLY A 61 9.31 -8.52 16.08
C GLY A 61 8.26 -7.47 15.71
N VAL A 62 8.41 -6.79 14.56
CA VAL A 62 7.43 -5.84 14.04
C VAL A 62 6.57 -6.52 12.98
N LEU A 63 5.25 -6.53 13.19
CA LEU A 63 4.31 -6.98 12.17
C LEU A 63 4.15 -5.94 11.08
N VAL A 64 4.42 -6.34 9.83
CA VAL A 64 4.31 -5.51 8.63
C VAL A 64 3.17 -6.02 7.76
N GLY A 65 2.16 -5.18 7.54
CA GLY A 65 1.10 -5.39 6.55
C GLY A 65 1.66 -5.36 5.14
N VAL A 66 1.59 -6.48 4.43
CA VAL A 66 2.13 -6.57 3.07
C VAL A 66 1.07 -6.40 1.99
N ASP A 67 -0.22 -6.48 2.30
CA ASP A 67 -1.28 -6.34 1.27
C ASP A 67 -1.40 -4.89 0.79
N SER A 68 -0.93 -4.63 -0.43
CA SER A 68 -0.94 -3.30 -1.04
C SER A 68 -2.32 -2.85 -1.50
N ARG A 69 -3.36 -3.70 -1.35
CA ARG A 69 -4.75 -3.35 -1.66
C ARG A 69 -5.47 -2.73 -0.46
N LEU A 70 -5.01 -3.04 0.76
CA LEU A 70 -5.62 -2.55 2.00
C LEU A 70 -5.51 -1.03 2.23
N PRO A 71 -4.46 -0.30 1.79
CA PRO A 71 -4.35 1.14 2.03
C PRO A 71 -5.60 1.94 1.69
N ASN A 72 -6.24 1.65 0.56
CA ASN A 72 -7.45 2.34 0.13
C ASN A 72 -8.61 2.11 1.12
N THR A 73 -8.88 0.84 1.46
CA THR A 73 -9.94 0.46 2.41
C THR A 73 -9.68 1.04 3.80
N LEU A 74 -8.46 0.91 4.32
CA LEU A 74 -8.10 1.43 5.64
C LEU A 74 -8.24 2.96 5.72
N PHE A 75 -7.85 3.66 4.64
CA PHE A 75 -7.99 5.10 4.57
C PHE A 75 -9.47 5.51 4.50
N ALA A 76 -10.27 4.87 3.64
CA ALA A 76 -11.70 5.10 3.53
C ALA A 76 -12.43 4.92 4.87
N GLU A 77 -12.19 3.80 5.56
CA GLU A 77 -12.76 3.54 6.89
C GLU A 77 -12.35 4.60 7.92
N ALA A 78 -11.10 5.07 7.88
CA ALA A 78 -10.61 6.09 8.80
C ALA A 78 -11.19 7.50 8.50
N VAL A 79 -11.48 7.80 7.24
CA VAL A 79 -12.20 9.01 6.81
C VAL A 79 -13.63 8.98 7.32
N ASP A 80 -14.39 7.93 7.01
CA ASP A 80 -15.80 7.81 7.41
C ASP A 80 -15.96 7.77 8.94
N ALA A 81 -14.99 7.21 9.66
CA ALA A 81 -14.96 7.24 11.13
C ALA A 81 -14.47 8.58 11.73
N GLY A 82 -14.13 9.58 10.92
CA GLY A 82 -13.66 10.88 11.37
C GLY A 82 -12.35 10.85 12.18
N ARG A 83 -11.51 9.83 11.97
CA ARG A 83 -10.28 9.58 12.74
C ARG A 83 -9.09 10.38 12.25
N LEU A 84 -9.13 10.87 11.02
CA LEU A 84 -8.02 11.59 10.40
C LEU A 84 -8.24 13.10 10.48
N ARG A 85 -7.38 13.81 11.22
CA ARG A 85 -7.51 15.26 11.43
C ARG A 85 -7.61 16.06 10.12
N GLY A 86 -6.82 15.71 9.10
CA GLY A 86 -6.80 16.39 7.80
C GLY A 86 -8.03 16.13 6.91
N PHE A 87 -8.88 15.18 7.30
CA PHE A 87 -10.07 14.75 6.55
C PHE A 87 -11.33 14.76 7.43
N ARG A 88 -11.32 15.48 8.57
CA ARG A 88 -12.51 15.63 9.40
C ARG A 88 -13.60 16.35 8.59
N GLY A 89 -14.81 15.80 8.63
CA GLY A 89 -15.93 16.31 7.85
C GLY A 89 -15.93 15.84 6.39
N CYS A 90 -14.90 15.10 5.95
CA CYS A 90 -14.93 14.44 4.66
C CYS A 90 -15.70 13.11 4.73
N SER A 91 -16.30 12.70 3.63
CA SER A 91 -16.89 11.38 3.44
C SER A 91 -16.52 10.80 2.08
N VAL A 92 -16.43 9.48 1.97
CA VAL A 92 -16.16 8.83 0.67
C VAL A 92 -17.34 9.00 -0.28
N GLU A 93 -17.13 9.68 -1.42
CA GLU A 93 -18.15 9.87 -2.45
C GLU A 93 -18.05 8.78 -3.54
N ARG A 94 -16.82 8.44 -3.95
CA ARG A 94 -16.58 7.48 -5.03
C ARG A 94 -15.26 6.75 -4.84
N SER A 95 -15.22 5.49 -5.25
CA SER A 95 -13.99 4.71 -5.39
C SER A 95 -13.61 4.53 -6.86
N GLU A 96 -12.31 4.45 -7.12
CA GLU A 96 -11.74 4.22 -8.46
C GLU A 96 -12.18 5.23 -9.54
N PRO A 97 -12.24 6.56 -9.27
CA PRO A 97 -12.58 7.54 -10.30
C PRO A 97 -11.57 7.56 -11.44
N VAL A 98 -12.06 7.59 -12.68
CA VAL A 98 -11.24 7.93 -13.84
C VAL A 98 -11.07 9.44 -13.89
N PHE A 99 -9.83 9.91 -13.88
CA PHE A 99 -9.48 11.32 -14.02
C PHE A 99 -8.34 11.45 -15.04
N GLN A 100 -8.63 12.09 -16.17
CA GLN A 100 -7.75 12.18 -17.33
C GLN A 100 -7.31 10.78 -17.82
N ASP A 101 -6.00 10.51 -17.84
CA ASP A 101 -5.38 9.28 -18.33
C ASP A 101 -5.13 8.24 -17.22
N SER A 102 -5.59 8.51 -16.00
CA SER A 102 -5.32 7.69 -14.82
C SER A 102 -6.59 7.40 -14.03
N ARG A 103 -6.51 6.37 -13.20
CA ARG A 103 -7.54 6.02 -12.22
C ARG A 103 -6.94 6.27 -10.84
N LEU A 104 -7.56 7.16 -10.08
CA LEU A 104 -7.20 7.45 -8.69
C LEU A 104 -7.96 6.48 -7.76
N ASP A 105 -7.63 6.48 -6.48
CA ASP A 105 -8.23 5.53 -5.53
C ASP A 105 -9.61 5.98 -5.04
N LEU A 106 -9.75 7.26 -4.68
CA LEU A 106 -11.00 7.80 -4.12
C LEU A 106 -11.29 9.24 -4.57
N VAL A 107 -12.57 9.59 -4.55
CA VAL A 107 -13.06 10.96 -4.40
C VAL A 107 -13.75 11.08 -3.05
N LEU A 108 -13.35 12.06 -2.25
CA LEU A 108 -14.06 12.44 -1.03
C LEU A 108 -14.88 13.70 -1.30
N SER A 109 -15.99 13.86 -0.62
CA SER A 109 -16.65 15.16 -0.46
C SER A 109 -16.20 15.79 0.85
N ASP A 110 -15.90 17.09 0.86
CA ASP A 110 -15.62 17.86 2.09
C ASP A 110 -16.75 18.85 2.45
N GLY A 111 -17.92 18.71 1.82
CA GLY A 111 -19.07 19.60 1.98
C GLY A 111 -19.06 20.84 1.08
N GLU A 112 -17.88 21.30 0.65
CA GLU A 112 -17.73 22.46 -0.26
C GLU A 112 -17.33 22.03 -1.68
N GLY A 113 -16.65 20.91 -1.80
CA GLY A 113 -16.21 20.35 -3.07
C GLY A 113 -15.70 18.92 -2.95
N GLN A 114 -14.85 18.56 -3.91
CA GLN A 114 -14.27 17.24 -4.02
C GLN A 114 -12.78 17.24 -3.67
N VAL A 115 -12.35 16.15 -3.03
CA VAL A 115 -10.95 15.86 -2.75
C VAL A 115 -10.55 14.60 -3.52
N MET A 116 -9.67 14.75 -4.50
CA MET A 116 -9.10 13.63 -5.26
C MET A 116 -7.99 12.96 -4.46
N VAL A 117 -8.09 11.64 -4.22
CA VAL A 117 -7.14 10.94 -3.34
C VAL A 117 -6.50 9.74 -4.03
N GLU A 118 -5.18 9.63 -3.84
CA GLU A 118 -4.39 8.44 -4.14
C GLU A 118 -3.75 7.91 -2.85
N THR A 119 -3.93 6.63 -2.56
CA THR A 119 -3.27 5.93 -1.46
C THR A 119 -2.02 5.20 -1.95
N LYS A 120 -1.01 5.07 -1.07
CA LYS A 120 0.24 4.36 -1.35
C LYS A 120 0.56 3.43 -0.18
N SER A 121 0.88 2.17 -0.47
CA SER A 121 1.42 1.26 0.54
C SER A 121 2.91 1.56 0.74
N CYS A 122 3.33 1.87 1.97
CA CYS A 122 4.73 2.06 2.31
C CYS A 122 5.16 1.03 3.35
N THR A 123 6.03 0.11 2.95
CA THR A 123 6.52 -0.99 3.80
C THR A 123 7.99 -0.84 4.17
N LEU A 124 8.77 -0.09 3.37
CA LEU A 124 10.19 0.14 3.61
C LEU A 124 10.37 1.14 4.75
N VAL A 125 11.04 0.72 5.81
CA VAL A 125 11.42 1.56 6.95
C VAL A 125 12.90 1.35 7.24
N MET A 126 13.65 2.45 7.32
CA MET A 126 15.06 2.47 7.68
C MET A 126 15.25 3.41 8.86
N GLU A 127 15.77 2.88 9.97
CA GLU A 127 16.02 3.66 11.19
C GLU A 127 14.77 4.43 11.68
N GLY A 128 13.59 3.83 11.47
CA GLY A 128 12.28 4.41 11.82
C GLY A 128 11.76 5.51 10.88
N VAL A 129 12.42 5.72 9.75
CA VAL A 129 11.93 6.56 8.65
C VAL A 129 11.29 5.66 7.59
N ALA A 130 10.00 5.85 7.34
CA ALA A 130 9.29 5.23 6.22
C ALA A 130 9.68 5.90 4.90
N LEU A 131 10.01 5.08 3.89
CA LEU A 131 10.55 5.53 2.61
C LEU A 131 9.68 5.02 1.46
N PHE A 132 9.29 5.91 0.56
CA PHE A 132 8.57 5.53 -0.66
C PHE A 132 9.14 6.23 -1.90
N PRO A 133 9.36 5.52 -3.01
CA PRO A 133 9.08 4.09 -3.22
C PRO A 133 10.24 3.18 -2.75
N ASP A 134 10.02 1.86 -2.72
CA ASP A 134 11.06 0.84 -2.48
C ASP A 134 11.75 0.37 -3.79
N ALA A 135 11.24 0.84 -4.94
CA ALA A 135 11.79 0.62 -6.27
C ALA A 135 11.30 1.72 -7.25
N PRO A 136 12.01 1.99 -8.36
CA PRO A 136 11.54 2.94 -9.37
C PRO A 136 10.10 2.67 -9.85
N THR A 137 9.26 3.71 -9.85
CA THR A 137 7.82 3.62 -10.13
C THR A 137 7.31 4.72 -11.06
N LYS A 138 7.42 4.46 -12.38
CA LYS A 138 6.81 5.32 -13.42
C LYS A 138 5.31 5.54 -13.22
N ARG A 139 4.60 4.51 -12.72
CA ARG A 139 3.16 4.60 -12.41
C ARG A 139 2.91 5.54 -11.24
N GLY A 140 3.68 5.44 -10.16
CA GLY A 140 3.59 6.33 -9.02
C GLY A 140 3.78 7.80 -9.43
N ALA A 141 4.84 8.08 -10.18
CA ALA A 141 5.13 9.44 -10.65
C ALA A 141 4.03 9.99 -11.59
N ARG A 142 3.43 9.13 -12.44
CA ARG A 142 2.28 9.54 -13.26
C ARG A 142 1.09 9.93 -12.37
N HIS A 143 0.75 9.14 -11.36
CA HIS A 143 -0.37 9.45 -10.47
C HIS A 143 -0.12 10.75 -9.68
N MET A 144 1.12 11.05 -9.27
CA MET A 144 1.44 12.34 -8.64
C MET A 144 1.19 13.51 -9.60
N ARG A 145 1.60 13.40 -10.87
CA ARG A 145 1.28 14.41 -11.89
C ARG A 145 -0.23 14.54 -12.12
N THR A 146 -0.97 13.44 -12.10
CA THR A 146 -2.44 13.44 -12.17
C THR A 146 -3.05 14.21 -11.00
N LEU A 147 -2.57 14.00 -9.77
CA LEU A 147 -3.02 14.75 -8.59
C LEU A 147 -2.69 16.24 -8.68
N VAL A 148 -1.51 16.61 -9.20
CA VAL A 148 -1.17 18.03 -9.40
C VAL A 148 -2.19 18.70 -10.33
N LYS A 149 -2.62 18.04 -11.40
CA LYS A 149 -3.68 18.56 -12.27
C LYS A 149 -5.06 18.59 -11.60
N ALA A 150 -5.34 17.64 -10.71
CA ALA A 150 -6.59 17.64 -9.94
C ALA A 150 -6.75 18.86 -9.03
N LEU A 151 -5.64 19.52 -8.64
CA LEU A 151 -5.67 20.77 -7.87
C LEU A 151 -6.35 21.91 -8.63
N GLU A 152 -6.41 21.87 -9.97
CA GLU A 152 -7.13 22.87 -10.76
C GLU A 152 -8.65 22.83 -10.53
N GLY A 153 -9.18 21.67 -10.11
CA GLY A 153 -10.61 21.45 -9.86
C GLY A 153 -11.00 21.42 -8.39
N GLY A 154 -10.04 21.60 -7.46
CA GLY A 154 -10.30 21.53 -6.02
C GLY A 154 -9.10 21.00 -5.25
N ARG A 155 -9.35 20.11 -4.28
CA ARG A 155 -8.31 19.56 -3.41
C ARG A 155 -7.81 18.22 -3.95
N ALA A 156 -6.54 17.94 -3.72
CA ALA A 156 -5.94 16.64 -4.01
C ALA A 156 -5.05 16.20 -2.85
N ALA A 157 -4.98 14.89 -2.59
CA ALA A 157 -4.14 14.32 -1.57
C ALA A 157 -3.48 13.01 -2.03
N VAL A 158 -2.22 12.83 -1.64
CA VAL A 158 -1.59 11.52 -1.60
C VAL A 158 -1.48 11.07 -0.15
N VAL A 159 -1.85 9.82 0.13
CA VAL A 159 -1.85 9.25 1.48
C VAL A 159 -0.96 8.01 1.52
N PHE A 160 0.15 8.10 2.24
CA PHE A 160 1.04 6.97 2.47
C PHE A 160 0.55 6.19 3.71
N VAL A 161 0.11 4.96 3.50
CA VAL A 161 -0.34 4.06 4.56
C VAL A 161 0.80 3.15 4.95
N ILE A 162 1.31 3.36 6.17
CA ILE A 162 2.42 2.61 6.76
C ILE A 162 1.84 1.58 7.73
N GLN A 163 1.70 0.34 7.28
CA GLN A 163 1.09 -0.74 8.05
C GLN A 163 2.13 -1.46 8.95
N ARG A 164 2.86 -0.68 9.76
CA ARG A 164 3.85 -1.16 10.74
C ARG A 164 4.10 -0.11 11.82
N GLY A 165 4.41 -0.54 13.03
CA GLY A 165 4.45 0.32 14.23
C GLY A 165 5.79 0.99 14.53
N ASP A 166 6.82 0.76 13.75
CA ASP A 166 8.20 1.20 14.00
C ASP A 166 8.62 2.44 13.21
N ALA A 167 7.74 2.99 12.37
CA ALA A 167 7.95 4.25 11.68
C ALA A 167 7.46 5.46 12.49
N HIS A 168 8.26 6.51 12.55
CA HIS A 168 7.91 7.78 13.20
C HIS A 168 8.10 9.00 12.29
N GLU A 169 8.72 8.82 11.13
CA GLU A 169 8.88 9.83 10.09
C GLU A 169 8.57 9.22 8.72
N PHE A 170 8.20 10.04 7.75
CA PHE A 170 8.07 9.66 6.35
C PHE A 170 8.91 10.59 5.46
N LYS A 171 9.59 10.01 4.47
CA LYS A 171 10.27 10.76 3.40
C LYS A 171 10.05 10.11 2.03
N PRO A 172 10.01 10.92 0.95
CA PRO A 172 10.25 10.36 -0.37
C PRO A 172 11.65 9.73 -0.43
N ASN A 173 11.80 8.70 -1.25
CA ASN A 173 13.03 7.96 -1.43
C ASN A 173 13.72 8.37 -2.73
N ASP A 174 14.23 9.59 -2.78
CA ASP A 174 14.86 10.20 -3.97
C ASP A 174 16.07 9.38 -4.45
N GLY A 175 16.78 8.73 -3.52
CA GLY A 175 17.88 7.83 -3.84
C GLY A 175 17.45 6.59 -4.64
N THR A 176 16.17 6.20 -4.54
CA THR A 176 15.58 5.08 -5.30
C THR A 176 14.83 5.54 -6.53
N ASP A 177 14.07 6.65 -6.45
CA ASP A 177 13.36 7.22 -7.60
C ASP A 177 13.27 8.75 -7.50
N PRO A 178 14.22 9.50 -8.08
CA PRO A 178 14.21 10.96 -8.05
C PRO A 178 13.13 11.58 -8.94
N VAL A 179 12.44 10.79 -9.76
CA VAL A 179 11.29 11.27 -10.57
C VAL A 179 10.00 11.21 -9.76
N PHE A 180 9.94 10.32 -8.77
CA PHE A 180 8.83 10.27 -7.82
C PHE A 180 9.01 11.27 -6.67
N GLY A 181 10.22 11.34 -6.13
CA GLY A 181 10.57 12.14 -4.95
C GLY A 181 10.45 13.64 -5.13
#